data_AF-A0A7U6KHU7-F1
#
_entry.id   AF-A0A7U6KHU7-F1
#
_cell.length_a   1.000
_cell.length_b   1.000
_cell.length_c   1.000
_cell.angle_alpha   90.00
_cell.angle_beta   90.00
_cell.angle_gamma   90.00
#
_symmetry.space_group_name_H-M   'P 1'
#
loop_
_entity.id
_entity.type
_entity.pdbx_description
1 polymer ?
#
loop_
_entity_poly.entity_id
_entity_poly.type
_entity_poly.pdbx_seq_one_letter_code
_entity_poly.pdbx_strand_id
1 'polypeptide(L)'
;MELNCYLEGIVNIQHPNQGIHDLLEAGFHNILFDLSKFYDKKEEQLSSQKANDLAVKLKEKGITISIAQAPYTQQKELLEKAIKLCNRMECKSLVVMPLDGNIGSQETWEKNKNFYLQLIEVARKYQVKILLNNQYRDQNSHLVRGVCSDGSEAAAWIDRLNQEAGEERFGFCMDVGICNLCGQSMYEFTLELGKRLEAVVLRDCDGNKENAMLPFTCVNQGQSQTDWLSMIRGLRKIEFDGHLIMNLKDTAIAFSPLLRPQLFKMAKSIGDYFSWQIGMERLIKSYPSIVLFGAGNMCRNYMKCYADWNPPLFTCDNNEVRWGTEFCGLEVRSPESLMKIPENCAIFICNIYYREIEKQLREMGVRNPIEFFNDEYMPTYYFERLEGGK
;
A
#
# COMPACT_ATOMS: atom_id res chain seq x y z
N MET A 1 -0.01 7.87 4.87
CA MET A 1 0.30 6.48 4.54
C MET A 1 1.69 6.18 5.01
N GLU A 2 1.86 5.07 5.71
CA GLU A 2 3.16 4.64 6.20
C GLU A 2 3.68 3.50 5.32
N LEU A 3 4.84 3.69 4.69
CA LEU A 3 5.49 2.65 3.92
C LEU A 3 6.41 1.83 4.82
N ASN A 4 6.18 0.51 4.84
CA ASN A 4 6.85 -0.46 5.70
C ASN A 4 7.55 -1.50 4.84
N CYS A 5 8.74 -1.94 5.24
CA CYS A 5 9.39 -3.10 4.61
C CYS A 5 9.15 -4.37 5.41
N TYR A 6 8.81 -5.48 4.74
CA TYR A 6 8.76 -6.81 5.35
C TYR A 6 10.18 -7.35 5.54
N LEU A 7 10.60 -7.63 6.79
CA LEU A 7 12.01 -7.95 7.08
C LEU A 7 12.51 -9.27 6.50
N GLU A 8 11.62 -10.24 6.24
CA GLU A 8 12.02 -11.57 5.81
C GLU A 8 12.74 -11.57 4.47
N GLY A 9 13.84 -12.33 4.39
CA GLY A 9 14.69 -12.37 3.20
C GLY A 9 15.69 -11.20 3.11
N ILE A 10 15.55 -10.17 3.95
CA ILE A 10 16.37 -8.97 3.95
C ILE A 10 17.30 -8.93 5.16
N VAL A 11 16.73 -8.97 6.37
CA VAL A 11 17.50 -8.89 7.61
C VAL A 11 17.72 -10.29 8.18
N ASN A 12 18.99 -10.71 8.25
CA ASN A 12 19.36 -11.93 8.95
C ASN A 12 19.34 -11.69 10.46
N ILE A 13 18.51 -12.43 11.19
CA ILE A 13 18.34 -12.26 12.65
C ILE A 13 19.64 -12.52 13.42
N GLN A 14 20.51 -13.41 12.95
CA GLN A 14 21.81 -13.71 13.57
C GLN A 14 22.85 -12.62 13.27
N HIS A 15 22.78 -12.03 12.07
CA HIS A 15 23.73 -11.00 11.59
C HIS A 15 22.99 -9.81 10.97
N PRO A 16 22.27 -9.00 11.76
CA PRO A 16 21.29 -8.05 11.22
C PRO A 16 21.90 -6.76 10.66
N ASN A 17 23.14 -6.42 11.03
CA ASN A 17 23.71 -5.10 10.78
C ASN A 17 23.72 -4.70 9.29
N GLN A 18 24.10 -5.60 8.39
CA GLN A 18 24.13 -5.30 6.95
C GLN A 18 22.72 -5.04 6.41
N GLY A 19 21.76 -5.92 6.70
CA GLY A 19 20.39 -5.75 6.22
C GLY A 19 19.72 -4.49 6.78
N ILE A 20 19.98 -4.14 8.05
CA ILE A 20 19.48 -2.88 8.64
C ILE A 20 20.08 -1.67 7.93
N HIS A 21 21.39 -1.69 7.67
CA HIS A 21 22.06 -0.63 6.93
C HIS A 21 21.49 -0.47 5.51
N ASP A 22 21.31 -1.57 4.78
CA ASP A 22 20.80 -1.55 3.41
C ASP A 22 19.37 -1.00 3.34
N LEU A 23 18.52 -1.30 4.33
CA LEU A 23 17.17 -0.75 4.44
C LEU A 23 17.18 0.77 4.66
N LEU A 24 18.04 1.26 5.55
CA LEU A 24 18.17 2.69 5.83
C LEU A 24 18.73 3.45 4.61
N GLU A 25 19.74 2.91 3.93
CA GLU A 25 20.26 3.50 2.70
C GLU A 25 19.23 3.51 1.56
N ALA A 26 18.32 2.55 1.56
CA ALA A 26 17.19 2.52 0.64
C ALA A 26 16.08 3.52 1.02
N GLY A 27 16.10 4.08 2.24
CA GLY A 27 15.10 5.03 2.74
C GLY A 27 13.93 4.41 3.49
N PHE A 28 14.01 3.13 3.88
CA PHE A 28 12.99 2.51 4.73
C PHE A 28 13.24 2.85 6.21
N HIS A 29 12.29 3.57 6.81
CA HIS A 29 12.30 3.92 8.23
C HIS A 29 11.25 3.17 9.06
N ASN A 30 10.31 2.49 8.41
CA ASN A 30 9.30 1.68 9.07
C ASN A 30 9.33 0.25 8.52
N ILE A 31 8.95 -0.72 9.35
CA ILE A 31 8.97 -2.14 9.00
C ILE A 31 7.77 -2.89 9.54
N LEU A 32 7.44 -4.00 8.87
CA LEU A 32 6.68 -5.07 9.46
C LEU A 32 7.63 -6.05 10.16
N PHE A 33 7.44 -6.22 11.46
CA PHE A 33 8.23 -7.15 12.28
C PHE A 33 7.52 -8.51 12.41
N ASP A 34 8.03 -9.52 11.71
CA ASP A 34 7.45 -10.86 11.68
C ASP A 34 7.93 -11.70 12.89
N LEU A 35 7.04 -11.84 13.89
CA LEU A 35 7.32 -12.62 15.10
C LEU A 35 7.41 -14.12 14.82
N SER A 36 6.91 -14.62 13.68
CA SER A 36 7.01 -16.03 13.29
C SER A 36 8.47 -16.50 13.18
N LYS A 37 9.42 -15.59 12.95
CA LYS A 37 10.85 -15.92 12.88
C LYS A 37 11.49 -16.24 14.21
N PHE A 38 10.82 -15.88 15.30
CA PHE A 38 11.27 -16.18 16.66
C PHE A 38 10.48 -17.33 17.28
N TYR A 39 9.58 -17.93 16.51
CA TYR A 39 8.78 -19.07 16.93
C TYR A 39 9.49 -20.38 16.60
N ASP A 40 9.83 -21.15 17.64
CA ASP A 40 10.30 -22.51 17.49
C ASP A 40 9.10 -23.45 17.42
N LYS A 41 8.92 -24.12 16.27
CA LYS A 41 7.83 -25.08 16.08
C LYS A 41 7.98 -26.36 16.89
N LYS A 42 9.21 -26.76 17.25
CA LYS A 42 9.46 -28.00 18.01
C LYS A 42 9.23 -27.79 19.49
N GLU A 43 9.65 -26.64 20.00
CA GLU A 43 9.49 -26.29 21.42
C GLU A 43 8.15 -25.57 21.69
N GLU A 44 7.41 -25.21 20.63
CA GLU A 44 6.20 -24.40 20.66
C GLU A 44 6.38 -23.11 21.47
N GLN A 45 7.52 -22.45 21.27
CA GLN A 45 7.93 -21.30 22.07
C GLN A 45 8.33 -20.11 21.20
N LEU A 46 7.86 -18.93 21.62
CA LEU A 46 8.26 -17.65 21.04
C LEU A 46 9.43 -17.06 21.84
N SER A 47 10.60 -16.95 21.21
CA SER A 47 11.80 -16.40 21.82
C SER A 47 11.70 -14.87 21.99
N SER A 48 11.11 -14.46 23.11
CA SER A 48 10.92 -13.04 23.46
C SER A 48 12.22 -12.27 23.56
N GLN A 49 13.30 -12.90 24.05
CA GLN A 49 14.60 -12.26 24.19
C GLN A 49 15.18 -11.89 22.81
N LYS A 50 15.28 -12.86 21.89
CA LYS A 50 15.82 -12.63 20.54
C LYS A 50 14.99 -11.59 19.77
N ALA A 51 13.67 -11.62 19.91
CA ALA A 51 12.79 -10.64 19.30
C ALA A 51 13.07 -9.23 19.84
N ASN A 52 13.19 -9.07 21.17
CA ASN A 52 13.52 -7.79 21.80
C ASN A 52 14.93 -7.30 21.42
N ASP A 53 15.92 -8.19 21.39
CA ASP A 53 17.30 -7.82 21.04
C ASP A 53 17.39 -7.24 19.62
N LEU A 54 16.66 -7.83 18.66
CA LEU A 54 16.59 -7.28 17.31
C LEU A 54 15.80 -5.97 17.28
N ALA A 55 14.67 -5.89 17.98
CA ALA A 55 13.85 -4.68 18.04
C ALA A 55 14.62 -3.48 18.61
N VAL A 56 15.41 -3.68 19.67
CA VAL A 56 16.27 -2.64 20.25
C VAL A 56 17.29 -2.17 19.22
N LYS A 57 17.99 -3.09 18.55
CA LYS A 57 18.98 -2.73 17.51
C LYS A 57 18.36 -1.94 16.34
N LEU A 58 17.17 -2.32 15.91
CA LEU A 58 16.43 -1.60 14.86
C LEU A 58 16.13 -0.17 15.31
N LYS A 59 15.61 -0.01 16.54
CA LYS A 59 15.29 1.30 17.11
C LYS A 59 16.52 2.18 17.31
N GLU A 60 17.63 1.62 17.79
CA GLU A 60 18.93 2.33 17.91
C GLU A 60 19.45 2.86 16.58
N LYS A 61 19.09 2.20 15.47
CA LYS A 61 19.46 2.61 14.11
C LYS A 61 18.42 3.52 13.45
N GLY A 62 17.34 3.89 14.16
CA GLY A 62 16.30 4.78 13.65
C GLY A 62 15.24 4.09 12.78
N ILE A 63 15.09 2.76 12.90
CA ILE A 63 13.98 2.03 12.28
C ILE A 63 12.84 1.84 13.30
N THR A 64 11.64 2.23 12.91
CA THR A 64 10.41 2.07 13.69
C THR A 64 9.71 0.77 13.33
N ILE A 65 9.27 0.02 14.34
CA ILE A 65 8.36 -1.12 14.17
C ILE A 65 6.92 -0.60 14.29
N SER A 66 6.30 -0.30 13.15
CA SER A 66 4.94 0.27 13.04
C SER A 66 3.85 -0.82 13.07
N ILE A 67 4.16 -2.00 12.52
CA ILE A 67 3.26 -3.14 12.43
C ILE A 67 4.03 -4.44 12.70
N ALA A 68 3.37 -5.42 13.30
CA ALA A 68 3.94 -6.73 13.57
C ALA A 68 3.02 -7.84 13.02
N GLN A 69 3.58 -9.03 12.80
CA GLN A 69 2.82 -10.22 12.42
C GLN A 69 3.06 -11.32 13.44
N ALA A 70 1.98 -11.93 13.93
CA ALA A 70 2.05 -13.06 14.85
C ALA A 70 2.39 -14.37 14.12
N PRO A 71 3.00 -15.35 14.80
CA PRO A 71 3.10 -16.71 14.27
C PRO A 71 1.71 -17.30 14.02
N TYR A 72 1.56 -18.14 12.99
CA TYR A 72 0.34 -18.92 12.81
C TYR A 72 0.21 -19.95 13.94
N THR A 73 -0.75 -19.77 14.82
CA THR A 73 -1.01 -20.68 15.93
C THR A 73 -2.42 -20.49 16.50
N GLN A 74 -2.99 -21.56 17.05
CA GLN A 74 -4.24 -21.52 17.81
C GLN A 74 -4.00 -21.29 19.32
N GLN A 75 -2.73 -21.35 19.75
CA GLN A 75 -2.37 -21.27 21.16
C GLN A 75 -2.48 -19.84 21.68
N LYS A 76 -3.47 -19.61 22.54
CA LYS A 76 -3.73 -18.33 23.20
C LYS A 76 -2.48 -17.74 23.85
N GLU A 77 -1.71 -18.54 24.59
CA GLU A 77 -0.54 -18.07 25.34
C GLU A 77 0.56 -17.49 24.45
N LEU A 78 0.75 -18.06 23.26
CA LEU A 78 1.71 -17.55 22.27
C LEU A 78 1.24 -16.22 21.68
N LEU A 79 -0.05 -16.09 21.38
CA LEU A 79 -0.62 -14.84 20.88
C LEU A 79 -0.62 -13.74 21.94
N GLU A 80 -0.88 -14.07 23.21
CA GLU A 80 -0.71 -13.12 24.31
C GLU A 80 0.73 -12.62 24.44
N LYS A 81 1.72 -13.52 24.27
CA LYS A 81 3.14 -13.14 24.23
C LYS A 81 3.43 -12.23 23.03
N ALA A 82 2.90 -12.54 21.86
CA ALA A 82 3.05 -11.71 20.66
C ALA A 82 2.46 -10.29 20.86
N ILE A 83 1.27 -10.18 21.45
CA ILE A 83 0.62 -8.90 21.79
C ILE A 83 1.47 -8.10 22.80
N LYS A 84 1.99 -8.76 23.84
CA LYS A 84 2.89 -8.14 24.82
C LYS A 84 4.17 -7.60 24.16
N LEU A 85 4.78 -8.38 23.26
CA LEU A 85 5.97 -7.97 22.52
C LEU A 85 5.68 -6.80 21.58
N CYS A 86 4.58 -6.87 20.83
CA CYS A 86 4.12 -5.79 19.95
C CYS A 86 4.06 -4.45 20.70
N ASN A 87 3.38 -4.39 21.85
CA ASN A 87 3.35 -3.16 22.65
C ASN A 87 4.72 -2.75 23.23
N ARG A 88 5.57 -3.70 23.64
CA ARG A 88 6.94 -3.39 24.11
C ARG A 88 7.81 -2.76 23.02
N MET A 89 7.57 -3.12 21.76
CA MET A 89 8.22 -2.56 20.59
C MET A 89 7.58 -1.22 20.15
N GLU A 90 6.67 -0.66 20.96
CA GLU A 90 5.87 0.54 20.66
C GLU A 90 4.99 0.39 19.41
N CYS A 91 4.77 -0.84 18.96
CA CYS A 91 3.90 -1.20 17.86
C CYS A 91 2.47 -1.37 18.36
N LYS A 92 1.50 -0.85 17.59
CA LYS A 92 0.08 -0.83 17.97
C LYS A 92 -0.81 -1.68 17.06
N SER A 93 -0.23 -2.30 16.03
CA SER A 93 -0.95 -3.13 15.05
C SER A 93 -0.31 -4.50 14.96
N LEU A 94 -1.08 -5.56 15.20
CA LEU A 94 -0.62 -6.95 15.10
C LEU A 94 -1.50 -7.73 14.12
N VAL A 95 -0.91 -8.20 13.03
CA VAL A 95 -1.58 -9.13 12.10
C VAL A 95 -1.66 -10.50 12.75
N VAL A 96 -2.88 -11.03 12.87
CA VAL A 96 -3.17 -12.37 13.42
C VAL A 96 -4.06 -13.10 12.43
N MET A 97 -3.51 -14.13 11.79
CA MET A 97 -4.18 -14.83 10.70
C MET A 97 -5.41 -15.61 11.19
N PRO A 98 -6.52 -15.60 10.44
CA PRO A 98 -7.68 -16.42 10.72
C PRO A 98 -7.33 -17.92 10.74
N LEU A 99 -8.09 -18.68 11.53
CA LEU A 99 -8.00 -20.13 11.53
C LEU A 99 -8.64 -20.70 10.27
N ASP A 100 -8.00 -21.74 9.71
CA ASP A 100 -8.53 -22.47 8.56
C ASP A 100 -9.95 -23.01 8.81
N GLY A 101 -10.75 -23.00 7.73
CA GLY A 101 -12.10 -23.54 7.68
C GLY A 101 -12.76 -23.39 6.31
N ASN A 102 -13.98 -23.88 6.20
CA ASN A 102 -14.80 -23.76 5.00
C ASN A 102 -15.36 -22.33 4.88
N ILE A 103 -15.22 -21.72 3.70
CA ILE A 103 -15.73 -20.37 3.41
C ILE A 103 -17.25 -20.32 3.60
N GLY A 104 -17.76 -19.25 4.21
CA GLY A 104 -19.19 -19.03 4.41
C GLY A 104 -19.87 -20.00 5.37
N SER A 105 -19.12 -20.91 6.01
CA SER A 105 -19.67 -21.83 7.01
C SER A 105 -19.83 -21.12 8.35
N GLN A 106 -21.01 -21.29 8.97
CA GLN A 106 -21.27 -20.82 10.33
C GLN A 106 -20.28 -21.44 11.34
N GLU A 107 -19.86 -22.69 11.13
CA GLU A 107 -18.88 -23.36 12.00
C GLU A 107 -17.52 -22.66 11.95
N THR A 108 -17.06 -22.30 10.75
CA THR A 108 -15.79 -21.57 10.55
C THR A 108 -15.84 -20.21 11.23
N TRP A 109 -16.97 -19.51 11.12
CA TRP A 109 -17.20 -18.25 11.81
C TRP A 109 -17.16 -18.45 13.34
N GLU A 110 -17.94 -19.37 13.91
CA GLU A 110 -17.99 -19.55 15.37
C GLU A 110 -16.62 -19.95 15.95
N LYS A 111 -15.87 -20.80 15.24
CA LYS A 111 -14.50 -21.17 15.60
C LYS A 111 -13.57 -19.95 15.64
N ASN A 112 -13.59 -19.13 14.58
CA ASN A 112 -12.76 -17.92 14.50
C ASN A 112 -13.20 -16.85 15.50
N LYS A 113 -14.51 -16.64 15.67
CA LYS A 113 -15.10 -15.75 16.67
C LYS A 113 -14.53 -16.09 18.05
N ASN A 114 -14.72 -17.32 18.50
CA ASN A 114 -14.24 -17.77 19.81
C ASN A 114 -12.71 -17.60 19.94
N PHE A 115 -11.96 -17.89 18.88
CA PHE A 115 -10.52 -17.71 18.81
C PHE A 115 -10.05 -16.26 18.94
N TYR A 116 -10.76 -15.29 18.37
CA TYR A 116 -10.42 -13.86 18.48
C TYR A 116 -10.92 -13.24 19.79
N LEU A 117 -12.10 -13.64 20.28
CA LEU A 117 -12.67 -13.08 21.52
C LEU A 117 -11.78 -13.33 22.74
N GLN A 118 -11.10 -14.47 22.80
CA GLN A 118 -10.15 -14.77 23.88
C GLN A 118 -8.92 -13.82 23.93
N LEU A 119 -8.66 -13.05 22.86
CA LEU A 119 -7.56 -12.10 22.77
C LEU A 119 -7.95 -10.67 23.17
N ILE A 120 -9.24 -10.36 23.32
CA ILE A 120 -9.73 -8.99 23.54
C ILE A 120 -9.10 -8.36 24.78
N GLU A 121 -9.17 -9.03 25.93
CA GLU A 121 -8.70 -8.47 27.21
C GLU A 121 -7.20 -8.13 27.18
N VAL A 122 -6.39 -9.02 26.59
CA VAL A 122 -4.94 -8.78 26.46
C VAL A 122 -4.65 -7.68 25.45
N ALA A 123 -5.34 -7.65 24.31
CA ALA A 123 -5.15 -6.65 23.28
C ALA A 123 -5.56 -5.26 23.77
N ARG A 124 -6.64 -5.16 24.54
CA ARG A 124 -7.08 -3.94 25.22
C ARG A 124 -6.06 -3.46 26.25
N LYS A 125 -5.61 -4.36 27.14
CA LYS A 125 -4.62 -4.05 28.19
C LYS A 125 -3.34 -3.45 27.61
N TYR A 126 -2.88 -3.96 26.46
CA TYR A 126 -1.66 -3.51 25.81
C TYR A 126 -1.91 -2.51 24.66
N GLN A 127 -3.17 -2.08 24.46
CA GLN A 127 -3.58 -1.14 23.42
C GLN A 127 -3.12 -1.55 22.01
N VAL A 128 -3.19 -2.84 21.68
CA VAL A 128 -2.83 -3.38 20.36
C VAL A 128 -4.11 -3.66 19.57
N LYS A 129 -4.20 -3.16 18.33
CA LYS A 129 -5.25 -3.50 17.37
C LYS A 129 -4.87 -4.81 16.67
N ILE A 130 -5.81 -5.73 16.56
CA ILE A 130 -5.62 -7.02 15.89
C ILE A 130 -6.11 -6.90 14.45
N LEU A 131 -5.25 -7.20 13.48
CA LEU A 131 -5.60 -7.17 12.06
C LEU A 131 -5.78 -8.60 11.53
N LEU A 132 -6.98 -8.92 11.06
CA LEU A 132 -7.24 -10.14 10.29
C LEU A 132 -6.65 -9.97 8.88
N ASN A 133 -6.40 -11.05 8.16
CA ASN A 133 -6.02 -11.00 6.75
C ASN A 133 -6.78 -12.02 5.91
N ASN A 134 -6.87 -11.76 4.61
CA ASN A 134 -7.43 -12.69 3.63
C ASN A 134 -6.49 -13.88 3.48
N GLN A 135 -7.04 -15.10 3.42
CA GLN A 135 -6.29 -16.34 3.31
C GLN A 135 -6.65 -17.10 2.03
N TYR A 136 -5.73 -17.93 1.54
CA TYR A 136 -6.01 -18.94 0.51
C TYR A 136 -6.07 -20.32 1.16
N ARG A 137 -6.51 -21.34 0.41
CA ARG A 137 -6.39 -22.75 0.78
C ARG A 137 -5.88 -23.57 -0.40
N ASP A 138 -5.15 -24.63 -0.10
CA ASP A 138 -4.74 -25.60 -1.12
C ASP A 138 -5.87 -26.62 -1.33
N GLN A 139 -6.34 -26.74 -2.57
CA GLN A 139 -7.25 -27.77 -3.02
C GLN A 139 -6.61 -28.55 -4.17
N ASN A 140 -6.00 -29.69 -3.86
CA ASN A 140 -5.31 -30.55 -4.84
C ASN A 140 -4.25 -29.79 -5.66
N SER A 141 -3.36 -29.08 -4.98
CA SER A 141 -2.30 -28.22 -5.56
C SER A 141 -2.82 -27.00 -6.33
N HIS A 142 -4.11 -26.69 -6.22
CA HIS A 142 -4.68 -25.45 -6.72
C HIS A 142 -4.96 -24.52 -5.54
N LEU A 143 -4.37 -23.34 -5.57
CA LEU A 143 -4.61 -22.32 -4.55
C LEU A 143 -5.95 -21.64 -4.87
N VAL A 144 -6.89 -21.76 -3.94
CA VAL A 144 -8.24 -21.20 -4.08
C VAL A 144 -8.57 -20.35 -2.87
N ARG A 145 -9.68 -19.60 -2.94
CA ARG A 145 -10.17 -18.74 -1.85
C ARG A 145 -10.23 -19.52 -0.52
N GLY A 146 -9.74 -18.88 0.54
CA GLY A 146 -9.80 -19.33 1.92
C GLY A 146 -10.61 -18.37 2.80
N VAL A 147 -10.43 -18.49 4.12
CA VAL A 147 -11.14 -17.66 5.10
C VAL A 147 -10.82 -16.17 4.89
N CYS A 148 -11.82 -15.31 5.06
CA CYS A 148 -11.72 -13.87 4.84
C CYS A 148 -11.22 -13.48 3.43
N SER A 149 -11.35 -14.38 2.43
CA SER A 149 -11.15 -14.02 1.03
C SER A 149 -12.26 -13.13 0.49
N ASP A 150 -13.48 -13.19 1.00
CA ASP A 150 -14.56 -12.32 0.53
C ASP A 150 -14.57 -10.99 1.30
N GLY A 151 -14.67 -9.86 0.59
CA GLY A 151 -14.58 -8.52 1.19
C GLY A 151 -15.76 -8.21 2.13
N SER A 152 -16.98 -8.56 1.72
CA SER A 152 -18.19 -8.38 2.53
C SER A 152 -18.19 -9.31 3.75
N GLU A 153 -17.78 -10.57 3.58
CA GLU A 153 -17.61 -11.51 4.71
C GLU A 153 -16.57 -10.98 5.70
N ALA A 154 -15.40 -10.56 5.22
CA ALA A 154 -14.35 -9.99 6.06
C ALA A 154 -14.82 -8.74 6.80
N ALA A 155 -15.52 -7.81 6.14
CA ALA A 155 -16.08 -6.63 6.78
C ALA A 155 -17.08 -7.00 7.89
N ALA A 156 -17.99 -7.95 7.61
CA ALA A 156 -18.97 -8.42 8.58
C ALA A 156 -18.32 -9.11 9.79
N TRP A 157 -17.23 -9.86 9.58
CA TRP A 157 -16.46 -10.47 10.66
C TRP A 157 -15.86 -9.40 11.57
N ILE A 158 -15.21 -8.38 11.00
CA ILE A 158 -14.61 -7.27 11.77
C ILE A 158 -15.68 -6.53 12.58
N ASP A 159 -16.82 -6.21 11.97
CA ASP A 159 -17.90 -5.49 12.66
C ASP A 159 -18.44 -6.28 13.85
N ARG A 160 -18.70 -7.57 13.66
CA ARG A 160 -19.21 -8.44 14.73
C ARG A 160 -18.18 -8.63 15.84
N LEU A 161 -16.90 -8.78 15.51
CA LEU A 161 -15.84 -8.86 16.50
C LEU A 161 -15.69 -7.56 17.30
N ASN A 162 -15.76 -6.40 16.65
CA ASN A 162 -15.71 -5.09 17.30
C ASN A 162 -16.96 -4.83 18.17
N GLN A 163 -18.13 -5.27 17.71
CA GLN A 163 -19.36 -5.21 18.50
C GLN A 163 -19.23 -6.01 19.80
N GLU A 164 -18.72 -7.24 19.73
CA GLU A 164 -18.47 -8.09 20.91
C GLU A 164 -17.36 -7.51 21.81
N ALA A 165 -16.37 -6.83 21.24
CA ALA A 165 -15.31 -6.16 22.00
C ALA A 165 -15.76 -4.86 22.67
N GLY A 166 -16.86 -4.25 22.21
CA GLY A 166 -17.35 -2.94 22.65
C GLY A 166 -16.45 -1.76 22.24
N GLU A 167 -15.47 -1.98 21.37
CA GLU A 167 -14.50 -1.00 20.88
C GLU A 167 -13.93 -1.45 19.51
N GLU A 168 -13.30 -0.54 18.78
CA GLU A 168 -12.59 -0.87 17.53
C GLU A 168 -11.24 -1.57 17.78
N ARG A 169 -11.31 -2.82 18.26
CA ARG A 169 -10.13 -3.65 18.57
C ARG A 169 -9.59 -4.43 17.37
N PHE A 170 -10.44 -4.62 16.36
CA PHE A 170 -10.15 -5.40 15.16
C PHE A 170 -10.18 -4.53 13.90
N GLY A 171 -9.27 -4.82 12.98
CA GLY A 171 -9.20 -4.25 11.64
C GLY A 171 -8.73 -5.30 10.64
N PHE A 172 -8.41 -4.87 9.43
CA PHE A 172 -8.02 -5.78 8.35
C PHE A 172 -6.69 -5.39 7.70
N CYS A 173 -5.92 -6.42 7.33
CA CYS A 173 -4.69 -6.36 6.57
C CYS A 173 -4.91 -7.13 5.26
N MET A 174 -5.09 -6.42 4.14
CA MET A 174 -5.29 -7.04 2.83
C MET A 174 -3.94 -7.47 2.24
N ASP A 175 -3.80 -8.74 1.87
CA ASP A 175 -2.68 -9.23 1.06
C ASP A 175 -3.09 -9.27 -0.41
N VAL A 176 -2.49 -8.40 -1.21
CA VAL A 176 -2.78 -8.26 -2.65
C VAL A 176 -2.33 -9.49 -3.44
N GLY A 177 -1.28 -10.18 -3.00
CA GLY A 177 -0.81 -11.41 -3.63
C GLY A 177 -1.82 -12.54 -3.46
N ILE A 178 -2.48 -12.63 -2.30
CA ILE A 178 -3.56 -13.60 -2.06
C ILE A 178 -4.80 -13.25 -2.90
N CYS A 179 -5.17 -11.97 -3.00
CA CYS A 179 -6.24 -11.55 -3.89
C CYS A 179 -5.95 -11.93 -5.34
N ASN A 180 -4.69 -11.77 -5.79
CA ASN A 180 -4.28 -12.15 -7.14
C ASN A 180 -4.35 -13.67 -7.36
N LEU A 181 -3.78 -14.46 -6.43
CA LEU A 181 -3.86 -15.92 -6.41
C LEU A 181 -5.29 -16.44 -6.53
N CYS A 182 -6.22 -15.77 -5.84
CA CYS A 182 -7.60 -16.20 -5.73
C CYS A 182 -8.54 -15.57 -6.77
N GLY A 183 -7.99 -14.83 -7.75
CA GLY A 183 -8.74 -14.17 -8.81
C GLY A 183 -9.82 -13.22 -8.26
N GLN A 184 -9.42 -12.32 -7.37
CA GLN A 184 -10.35 -11.44 -6.64
C GLN A 184 -10.24 -10.00 -7.11
N SER A 185 -11.39 -9.32 -7.24
CA SER A 185 -11.40 -7.88 -7.49
C SER A 185 -10.91 -7.15 -6.26
N MET A 186 -9.69 -6.62 -6.33
CA MET A 186 -9.12 -5.79 -5.26
C MET A 186 -9.91 -4.48 -5.09
N TYR A 187 -10.54 -3.99 -6.16
CA TYR A 187 -11.39 -2.81 -6.09
C TYR A 187 -12.59 -3.06 -5.18
N GLU A 188 -13.42 -4.07 -5.48
CA GLU A 188 -14.59 -4.41 -4.66
C GLU A 188 -14.17 -4.78 -3.23
N PHE A 189 -13.11 -5.58 -3.08
CA PHE A 189 -12.61 -5.99 -1.77
C PHE A 189 -12.23 -4.80 -0.87
N THR A 190 -11.55 -3.79 -1.44
CA THR A 190 -11.22 -2.56 -0.70
C THR A 190 -12.44 -1.70 -0.38
N LEU A 191 -13.43 -1.60 -1.28
CA LEU A 191 -14.65 -0.84 -1.03
C LEU A 191 -15.47 -1.44 0.12
N GLU A 192 -15.63 -2.75 0.12
CA GLU A 192 -16.37 -3.48 1.16
C GLU A 192 -15.73 -3.30 2.55
N LEU A 193 -14.39 -3.36 2.62
CA LEU A 193 -13.68 -3.11 3.87
C LEU A 193 -13.77 -1.65 4.31
N GLY A 194 -13.57 -0.71 3.39
CA GLY A 194 -13.56 0.72 3.67
C GLY A 194 -12.61 1.07 4.81
N LYS A 195 -13.11 1.78 5.83
CA LYS A 195 -12.33 2.22 7.00
C LYS A 195 -11.77 1.08 7.87
N ARG A 196 -12.23 -0.15 7.68
CA ARG A 196 -11.72 -1.34 8.41
C ARG A 196 -10.34 -1.77 7.91
N LEU A 197 -9.97 -1.37 6.69
CA LEU A 197 -8.69 -1.67 6.10
C LEU A 197 -7.60 -0.76 6.69
N GLU A 198 -6.71 -1.35 7.48
CA GLU A 198 -5.64 -0.65 8.21
C GLU A 198 -4.26 -0.88 7.58
N ALA A 199 -4.10 -2.00 6.87
CA ALA A 199 -2.83 -2.39 6.27
C ALA A 199 -3.03 -3.10 4.93
N VAL A 200 -2.07 -2.96 4.03
CA VAL A 200 -2.03 -3.64 2.73
C VAL A 200 -0.63 -4.20 2.50
N VAL A 201 -0.52 -5.52 2.34
CA VAL A 201 0.71 -6.18 1.90
C VAL A 201 0.83 -6.05 0.39
N LEU A 202 1.90 -5.41 -0.06
CA LEU A 202 2.27 -5.20 -1.46
C LEU A 202 3.29 -6.25 -1.88
N ARG A 203 2.84 -7.21 -2.69
CA ARG A 203 3.70 -8.21 -3.33
C ARG A 203 3.12 -8.60 -4.68
N ASP A 204 3.99 -8.78 -5.66
CA ASP A 204 3.60 -9.38 -6.93
C ASP A 204 3.49 -10.90 -6.77
N CYS A 205 2.65 -11.52 -7.60
CA CYS A 205 2.45 -12.95 -7.60
C CYS A 205 2.14 -13.46 -9.02
N ASP A 206 2.57 -14.68 -9.35
CA ASP A 206 2.32 -15.31 -10.66
C ASP A 206 0.91 -15.91 -10.80
N GLY A 207 0.04 -15.73 -9.80
CA GLY A 207 -1.32 -16.26 -9.77
C GLY A 207 -1.41 -17.78 -9.57
N ASN A 208 -0.27 -18.47 -9.40
CA ASN A 208 -0.21 -19.93 -9.33
C ASN A 208 0.48 -20.43 -8.04
N LYS A 209 1.48 -19.71 -7.55
CA LYS A 209 2.29 -20.09 -6.38
C LYS A 209 2.25 -19.01 -5.33
N GLU A 210 2.33 -19.41 -4.07
CA GLU A 210 2.54 -18.48 -2.95
C GLU A 210 3.98 -17.94 -3.03
N ASN A 211 4.16 -16.86 -3.80
CA ASN A 211 5.42 -16.14 -3.94
C ASN A 211 5.26 -14.66 -3.59
N ALA A 212 6.30 -14.09 -3.02
CA ALA A 212 6.41 -12.69 -2.65
C ALA A 212 7.46 -12.01 -3.53
N MET A 213 7.03 -11.63 -4.72
CA MET A 213 7.87 -10.94 -5.70
C MET A 213 7.77 -9.41 -5.55
N LEU A 214 8.82 -8.71 -5.97
CA LEU A 214 8.78 -7.25 -6.06
C LEU A 214 7.65 -6.80 -7.02
N PRO A 215 6.81 -5.82 -6.66
CA PRO A 215 5.79 -5.30 -7.56
C PRO A 215 6.34 -4.90 -8.94
N PHE A 216 5.54 -5.16 -9.97
CA PHE A 216 5.85 -4.95 -11.39
C PHE A 216 6.91 -5.90 -11.98
N THR A 217 7.29 -6.97 -11.27
CA THR A 217 8.26 -7.95 -11.79
C THR A 217 7.61 -9.24 -12.28
N CYS A 218 6.37 -9.53 -11.89
CA CYS A 218 5.61 -10.58 -12.55
C CYS A 218 4.94 -10.02 -13.80
N VAL A 219 5.57 -10.25 -14.95
CA VAL A 219 5.12 -9.69 -16.23
C VAL A 219 4.97 -10.77 -17.29
N ASN A 220 3.95 -10.64 -18.12
CA ASN A 220 3.77 -11.45 -19.32
C ASN A 220 3.33 -10.54 -20.47
N GLN A 221 3.98 -10.66 -21.63
CA GLN A 221 3.71 -9.83 -22.81
C GLN A 221 3.72 -8.31 -22.53
N GLY A 222 4.59 -7.86 -21.62
CA GLY A 222 4.72 -6.45 -21.23
C GLY A 222 3.63 -5.94 -20.29
N GLN A 223 2.79 -6.81 -19.74
CA GLN A 223 1.73 -6.47 -18.78
C GLN A 223 2.02 -7.09 -17.40
N SER A 224 1.77 -6.34 -16.33
CA SER A 224 1.79 -6.89 -14.97
C SER A 224 0.72 -7.96 -14.81
N GLN A 225 1.05 -9.04 -14.11
CA GLN A 225 0.09 -10.13 -13.83
C GLN A 225 -0.78 -9.84 -12.61
N THR A 226 -0.29 -9.03 -11.66
CA THR A 226 -1.10 -8.52 -10.56
C THR A 226 -1.92 -7.32 -11.01
N ASP A 227 -3.21 -7.29 -10.63
CA ASP A 227 -4.15 -6.20 -10.94
C ASP A 227 -3.92 -4.95 -10.06
N TRP A 228 -2.79 -4.28 -10.30
CA TRP A 228 -2.43 -3.03 -9.63
C TRP A 228 -3.44 -1.90 -9.86
N LEU A 229 -4.13 -1.92 -11.01
CA LEU A 229 -5.14 -0.94 -11.35
C LEU A 229 -6.31 -0.98 -10.38
N SER A 230 -6.90 -2.16 -10.18
CA SER A 230 -8.01 -2.32 -9.24
C SER A 230 -7.61 -1.98 -7.81
N MET A 231 -6.40 -2.38 -7.40
CA MET A 231 -5.85 -2.04 -6.08
C MET A 231 -5.75 -0.52 -5.88
N ILE A 232 -5.06 0.19 -6.78
CA ILE A 232 -4.83 1.64 -6.64
C ILE A 232 -6.15 2.39 -6.65
N ARG A 233 -7.05 2.07 -7.57
CA ARG A 233 -8.39 2.70 -7.64
C ARG A 233 -9.17 2.48 -6.37
N GLY A 234 -9.15 1.27 -5.84
CA GLY A 234 -9.88 0.89 -4.63
C GLY A 234 -9.38 1.64 -3.40
N LEU A 235 -8.07 1.60 -3.17
CA LEU A 235 -7.42 2.31 -2.06
C LEU A 235 -7.58 3.83 -2.17
N ARG A 236 -7.49 4.41 -3.38
CA ARG A 236 -7.76 5.84 -3.61
C ARG A 236 -9.20 6.19 -3.27
N LYS A 237 -10.17 5.36 -3.70
CA LYS A 237 -11.61 5.61 -3.51
C LYS A 237 -12.02 5.65 -2.03
N ILE A 238 -11.38 4.84 -1.19
CA ILE A 238 -11.61 4.84 0.27
C ILE A 238 -10.71 5.82 1.03
N GLU A 239 -9.92 6.63 0.31
CA GLU A 239 -8.93 7.56 0.87
C GLU A 239 -7.97 6.88 1.87
N PHE A 240 -7.47 5.69 1.51
CA PHE A 240 -6.63 4.86 2.37
C PHE A 240 -5.40 5.64 2.87
N ASP A 241 -5.17 5.59 4.19
CA ASP A 241 -4.04 6.28 4.82
C ASP A 241 -3.21 5.41 5.78
N GLY A 242 -3.45 4.10 5.79
CA GLY A 242 -2.81 3.15 6.69
C GLY A 242 -1.41 2.69 6.26
N HIS A 243 -1.09 1.45 6.62
CA HIS A 243 0.20 0.83 6.39
C HIS A 243 0.28 0.16 5.00
N LEU A 244 1.21 0.58 4.15
CA LEU A 244 1.63 -0.17 2.96
C LEU A 244 2.85 -1.01 3.32
N ILE A 245 2.80 -2.33 3.12
CA ILE A 245 3.85 -3.26 3.53
C ILE A 245 4.48 -3.89 2.29
N MET A 246 5.66 -3.42 1.92
CA MET A 246 6.45 -3.96 0.81
C MET A 246 7.00 -5.34 1.17
N ASN A 247 6.46 -6.40 0.55
CA ASN A 247 6.92 -7.78 0.73
C ASN A 247 7.50 -8.33 -0.57
N LEU A 248 8.84 -8.32 -0.64
CA LEU A 248 9.64 -8.80 -1.77
C LEU A 248 10.53 -9.98 -1.38
N LYS A 249 10.15 -10.74 -0.35
CA LYS A 249 10.97 -11.79 0.27
C LYS A 249 11.66 -12.69 -0.75
N ASP A 250 10.93 -13.23 -1.72
CA ASP A 250 11.48 -14.22 -2.64
C ASP A 250 12.43 -13.57 -3.65
N THR A 251 12.09 -12.37 -4.13
CA THR A 251 13.01 -11.57 -4.96
C THR A 251 14.29 -11.24 -4.20
N ALA A 252 14.20 -10.80 -2.95
CA ALA A 252 15.36 -10.45 -2.14
C ALA A 252 16.27 -11.67 -1.88
N ILE A 253 15.68 -12.82 -1.55
CA ILE A 253 16.43 -14.06 -1.32
C ILE A 253 17.14 -14.52 -2.61
N ALA A 254 16.47 -14.45 -3.76
CA ALA A 254 17.03 -14.87 -5.05
C ALA A 254 18.20 -13.98 -5.52
N PHE A 255 18.21 -12.70 -5.13
CA PHE A 255 19.26 -11.76 -5.53
C PHE A 255 20.55 -11.95 -4.72
N SER A 256 21.69 -11.87 -5.41
CA SER A 256 23.01 -11.79 -4.79
C SER A 256 23.06 -10.63 -3.79
N PRO A 257 23.69 -10.80 -2.61
CA PRO A 257 23.87 -9.73 -1.63
C PRO A 257 24.47 -8.44 -2.23
N LEU A 258 25.32 -8.56 -3.26
CA LEU A 258 25.94 -7.42 -3.94
C LEU A 258 24.95 -6.54 -4.72
N LEU A 259 23.78 -7.07 -5.09
CA LEU A 259 22.75 -6.38 -5.87
C LEU A 259 21.56 -5.91 -5.01
N ARG A 260 21.50 -6.37 -3.75
CA ARG A 260 20.38 -6.06 -2.84
C ARG A 260 20.25 -4.57 -2.50
N PRO A 261 21.32 -3.78 -2.31
CA PRO A 261 21.18 -2.35 -2.05
C PRO A 261 20.41 -1.61 -3.15
N GLN A 262 20.67 -1.93 -4.42
CA GLN A 262 19.94 -1.35 -5.56
C GLN A 262 18.51 -1.87 -5.64
N LEU A 263 18.31 -3.17 -5.36
CA LEU A 263 16.96 -3.77 -5.28
C LEU A 263 16.09 -3.07 -4.24
N PHE A 264 16.63 -2.76 -3.05
CA PHE A 264 15.86 -2.11 -1.99
C PHE A 264 15.56 -0.64 -2.31
N LYS A 265 16.48 0.08 -2.96
CA LYS A 265 16.20 1.43 -3.50
C LYS A 265 15.07 1.41 -4.53
N MET A 266 15.04 0.39 -5.40
CA MET A 266 13.93 0.18 -6.32
C MET A 266 12.63 -0.12 -5.56
N ALA A 267 12.66 -1.00 -4.57
CA ALA A 267 11.50 -1.34 -3.75
C ALA A 267 10.93 -0.12 -3.02
N LYS A 268 11.79 0.75 -2.48
CA LYS A 268 11.38 2.02 -1.87
C LYS A 268 10.68 2.92 -2.89
N SER A 269 11.30 3.10 -4.07
CA SER A 269 10.77 3.93 -5.14
C SER A 269 9.40 3.46 -5.62
N ILE A 270 9.21 2.14 -5.73
CA ILE A 270 7.93 1.51 -6.05
C ILE A 270 6.88 1.78 -4.95
N GLY A 271 7.24 1.63 -3.68
CA GLY A 271 6.34 1.92 -2.56
C GLY A 271 5.92 3.40 -2.50
N ASP A 272 6.85 4.32 -2.79
CA ASP A 272 6.57 5.76 -2.88
C ASP A 272 5.65 6.08 -4.06
N TYR A 273 5.88 5.44 -5.21
CA TYR A 273 5.00 5.54 -6.36
C TYR A 273 3.59 5.06 -6.05
N PHE A 274 3.41 3.91 -5.38
CA PHE A 274 2.09 3.47 -4.94
C PHE A 274 1.43 4.48 -3.99
N SER A 275 2.18 4.99 -3.01
CA SER A 275 1.68 6.00 -2.07
C SER A 275 1.22 7.26 -2.79
N TRP A 276 1.98 7.75 -3.77
CA TRP A 276 1.61 8.90 -4.59
C TRP A 276 0.37 8.61 -5.44
N GLN A 277 0.31 7.46 -6.12
CA GLN A 277 -0.83 7.07 -6.95
C GLN A 277 -2.13 6.95 -6.14
N ILE A 278 -2.07 6.31 -4.96
CA ILE A 278 -3.21 6.18 -4.06
C ILE A 278 -3.62 7.54 -3.51
N GLY A 279 -2.66 8.41 -3.18
CA GLY A 279 -2.89 9.73 -2.59
C GLY A 279 -3.31 10.85 -3.56
N MET A 280 -3.30 10.59 -4.87
CA MET A 280 -3.46 11.63 -5.90
C MET A 280 -4.73 12.47 -5.76
N GLU A 281 -5.90 11.86 -5.52
CA GLU A 281 -7.15 12.61 -5.34
C GLU A 281 -7.13 13.50 -4.10
N ARG A 282 -6.56 13.01 -2.99
CA ARG A 282 -6.38 13.81 -1.78
C ARG A 282 -5.43 14.99 -2.01
N LEU A 283 -4.35 14.77 -2.77
CA LEU A 283 -3.42 15.83 -3.16
C LEU A 283 -4.12 16.91 -3.99
N ILE A 284 -4.89 16.51 -5.00
CA ILE A 284 -5.69 17.43 -5.83
C ILE A 284 -6.66 18.25 -4.96
N LYS A 285 -7.39 17.61 -4.04
CA LYS A 285 -8.33 18.27 -3.11
C LYS A 285 -7.65 19.20 -2.10
N SER A 286 -6.35 19.04 -1.84
CA SER A 286 -5.62 19.83 -0.84
C SER A 286 -5.34 21.27 -1.28
N TYR A 287 -5.46 21.54 -2.58
CA TYR A 287 -5.20 22.86 -3.15
C TYR A 287 -6.50 23.61 -3.43
N PRO A 288 -6.60 24.90 -3.04
CA PRO A 288 -7.81 25.70 -3.25
C PRO A 288 -8.04 26.06 -4.72
N SER A 289 -6.99 26.07 -5.54
CA SER A 289 -7.04 26.32 -6.97
C SER A 289 -5.86 25.64 -7.65
N ILE A 290 -6.05 25.25 -8.91
CA ILE A 290 -4.99 24.60 -9.68
C ILE A 290 -4.89 25.14 -11.11
N VAL A 291 -3.75 24.93 -11.73
CA VAL A 291 -3.50 25.10 -13.18
C VAL A 291 -2.92 23.80 -13.72
N LEU A 292 -3.27 23.43 -14.94
CA LEU A 292 -2.64 22.30 -15.63
C LEU A 292 -1.52 22.79 -16.54
N PHE A 293 -0.43 22.02 -16.61
CA PHE A 293 0.66 22.24 -17.55
C PHE A 293 0.71 21.11 -18.57
N GLY A 294 0.35 21.42 -19.81
CA GLY A 294 0.32 20.54 -20.98
C GLY A 294 -1.10 20.35 -21.52
N ALA A 295 -1.38 20.86 -22.73
CA ALA A 295 -2.70 20.72 -23.37
C ALA A 295 -2.78 19.42 -24.20
N GLY A 296 -2.57 18.27 -23.54
CA GLY A 296 -2.50 16.95 -24.16
C GLY A 296 -3.59 15.96 -23.70
N ASN A 297 -3.39 14.67 -24.02
CA ASN A 297 -4.29 13.59 -23.57
C ASN A 297 -4.40 13.53 -22.04
N MET A 298 -3.31 13.75 -21.33
CA MET A 298 -3.29 13.73 -19.87
C MET A 298 -4.14 14.86 -19.27
N CYS A 299 -4.07 16.07 -19.84
CA CYS A 299 -4.98 17.17 -19.47
C CYS A 299 -6.44 16.81 -19.79
N ARG A 300 -6.73 16.22 -20.97
CA ARG A 300 -8.08 15.75 -21.30
C ARG A 300 -8.59 14.75 -20.25
N ASN A 301 -7.75 13.81 -19.83
CA ASN A 301 -8.10 12.80 -18.83
C ASN A 301 -8.36 13.42 -17.45
N TYR A 302 -7.53 14.40 -17.04
CA TYR A 302 -7.82 15.20 -15.86
C TYR A 302 -9.22 15.84 -15.97
N MET A 303 -9.48 16.53 -17.08
CA MET A 303 -10.74 17.23 -17.28
C MET A 303 -11.95 16.30 -17.20
N LYS A 304 -11.86 15.10 -17.80
CA LYS A 304 -12.93 14.12 -17.78
C LYS A 304 -13.23 13.55 -16.38
N CYS A 305 -12.23 13.44 -15.50
CA CYS A 305 -12.43 12.78 -14.19
C CYS A 305 -12.56 13.74 -13.00
N TYR A 306 -12.01 14.94 -13.10
CA TYR A 306 -11.80 15.80 -11.93
C TYR A 306 -12.32 17.23 -12.11
N ALA A 307 -12.60 17.69 -13.33
CA ALA A 307 -13.02 19.09 -13.54
C ALA A 307 -14.38 19.44 -12.93
N ASP A 308 -15.28 18.47 -12.77
CA ASP A 308 -16.62 18.71 -12.19
C ASP A 308 -16.54 19.22 -10.75
N TRP A 309 -15.53 18.79 -9.99
CA TRP A 309 -15.37 19.15 -8.58
C TRP A 309 -14.06 19.91 -8.27
N ASN A 310 -13.07 19.91 -9.17
CA ASN A 310 -11.86 20.70 -9.06
C ASN A 310 -11.41 21.23 -10.44
N PRO A 311 -12.13 22.22 -10.99
CA PRO A 311 -11.83 22.81 -12.29
C PRO A 311 -10.52 23.61 -12.25
N PRO A 312 -9.60 23.42 -13.22
CA PRO A 312 -8.42 24.25 -13.35
C PRO A 312 -8.77 25.70 -13.75
N LEU A 313 -7.95 26.66 -13.32
CA LEU A 313 -8.10 28.07 -13.73
C LEU A 313 -7.86 28.27 -15.23
N PHE A 314 -6.89 27.54 -15.78
CA PHE A 314 -6.54 27.46 -17.20
C PHE A 314 -5.57 26.28 -17.39
N THR A 315 -5.18 26.03 -18.64
CA THR A 315 -4.04 25.16 -18.97
C THR A 315 -2.95 25.97 -19.66
N CYS A 316 -1.68 25.59 -19.51
CA CYS A 316 -0.58 26.20 -20.26
C CYS A 316 0.20 25.14 -21.04
N ASP A 317 0.91 25.54 -22.09
CA ASP A 317 1.68 24.65 -22.96
C ASP A 317 2.90 25.39 -23.50
N ASN A 318 4.00 24.70 -23.76
CA ASN A 318 5.20 25.30 -24.37
C ASN A 318 5.00 25.61 -25.86
N ASN A 319 3.98 25.03 -26.50
CA ASN A 319 3.69 25.27 -27.91
C ASN A 319 2.93 26.60 -28.11
N GLU A 320 3.64 27.62 -28.60
CA GLU A 320 3.11 28.96 -28.88
C GLU A 320 1.92 28.98 -29.83
N VAL A 321 1.82 28.02 -30.76
CA VAL A 321 0.72 27.91 -31.72
C VAL A 321 -0.62 27.66 -31.01
N ARG A 322 -0.58 27.11 -29.80
CA ARG A 322 -1.79 26.82 -29.01
C ARG A 322 -2.23 28.00 -28.15
N TRP A 323 -1.42 29.03 -27.95
CA TRP A 323 -1.76 30.10 -27.01
C TRP A 323 -2.96 30.91 -27.49
N GLY A 324 -3.88 31.21 -26.55
CA GLY A 324 -5.15 31.88 -26.84
C GLY A 324 -6.22 30.97 -27.47
N THR A 325 -5.91 29.68 -27.70
CA THR A 325 -6.91 28.68 -28.11
C THR A 325 -7.61 28.08 -26.90
N GLU A 326 -8.67 27.31 -27.15
CA GLU A 326 -9.37 26.55 -26.11
C GLU A 326 -9.08 25.05 -26.23
N PHE A 327 -8.84 24.38 -25.11
CA PHE A 327 -8.67 22.93 -25.03
C PHE A 327 -9.50 22.36 -23.88
N CYS A 328 -10.47 21.49 -24.20
CA CYS A 328 -11.38 20.89 -23.21
C CYS A 328 -12.07 21.93 -22.30
N GLY A 329 -12.46 23.09 -22.85
CA GLY A 329 -13.07 24.18 -22.09
C GLY A 329 -12.10 25.06 -21.31
N LEU A 330 -10.78 24.83 -21.41
CA LEU A 330 -9.75 25.66 -20.80
C LEU A 330 -9.06 26.54 -21.84
N GLU A 331 -8.86 27.82 -21.51
CA GLU A 331 -7.95 28.68 -22.27
C GLU A 331 -6.52 28.13 -22.16
N VAL A 332 -5.83 28.00 -23.29
CA VAL A 332 -4.42 27.62 -23.34
C VAL A 332 -3.56 28.87 -23.28
N ARG A 333 -2.78 29.03 -22.21
CA ARG A 333 -1.91 30.19 -21.98
C ARG A 333 -0.43 29.86 -22.14
N SER A 334 0.37 30.92 -22.27
CA SER A 334 1.83 30.78 -22.23
C SER A 334 2.32 30.48 -20.80
N PRO A 335 3.46 29.78 -20.64
CA PRO A 335 4.04 29.50 -19.32
C PRO A 335 4.29 30.74 -18.45
N GLU A 336 4.54 31.91 -19.05
CA GLU A 336 4.72 33.18 -18.32
C GLU A 336 3.48 33.60 -17.52
N SER A 337 2.30 33.13 -17.92
CA SER A 337 1.05 33.38 -17.20
C SER A 337 1.07 32.79 -15.79
N LEU A 338 1.90 31.78 -15.53
CA LEU A 338 2.09 31.17 -14.21
C LEU A 338 2.66 32.14 -13.19
N MET A 339 3.35 33.21 -13.61
CA MET A 339 3.89 34.22 -12.69
C MET A 339 2.82 35.09 -12.04
N LYS A 340 1.58 35.03 -12.53
CA LYS A 340 0.46 35.89 -12.10
C LYS A 340 -0.64 35.12 -11.38
N ILE A 341 -0.45 33.83 -11.11
CA ILE A 341 -1.45 33.01 -10.42
C ILE A 341 -1.38 33.22 -8.90
N PRO A 342 -2.46 32.91 -8.15
CA PRO A 342 -2.45 33.01 -6.69
C PRO A 342 -1.32 32.18 -6.07
N GLU A 343 -0.70 32.65 -4.99
CA GLU A 343 0.46 31.97 -4.36
C GLU A 343 0.15 30.53 -3.93
N ASN A 344 -1.08 30.27 -3.48
CA ASN A 344 -1.54 28.94 -3.05
C ASN A 344 -2.11 28.10 -4.20
N CYS A 345 -1.99 28.56 -5.45
CA CYS A 345 -2.41 27.78 -6.62
C CYS A 345 -1.33 26.75 -6.95
N ALA A 346 -1.70 25.47 -7.05
CA ALA A 346 -0.78 24.43 -7.50
C ALA A 346 -0.74 24.32 -9.03
N ILE A 347 0.41 23.90 -9.54
CA ILE A 347 0.62 23.62 -10.96
C ILE A 347 0.77 22.10 -11.11
N PHE A 348 -0.21 21.46 -11.73
CA PHE A 348 -0.14 20.04 -12.04
C PHE A 348 0.44 19.83 -13.43
N ILE A 349 1.61 19.20 -13.50
CA ILE A 349 2.24 18.85 -14.77
C ILE A 349 1.51 17.64 -15.35
N CYS A 350 0.85 17.88 -16.49
CA CYS A 350 0.11 16.91 -17.28
C CYS A 350 0.90 16.52 -18.54
N ASN A 351 2.14 16.08 -18.35
CA ASN A 351 3.04 15.69 -19.43
C ASN A 351 4.07 14.67 -18.93
N ILE A 352 4.47 13.72 -19.78
CA ILE A 352 5.48 12.70 -19.46
C ILE A 352 6.86 13.28 -19.10
N TYR A 353 7.17 14.50 -19.54
CA TYR A 353 8.43 15.21 -19.25
C TYR A 353 8.41 15.94 -17.90
N TYR A 354 7.87 15.30 -16.84
CA TYR A 354 7.61 15.90 -15.53
C TYR A 354 8.77 16.74 -14.98
N ARG A 355 9.97 16.14 -14.91
CA ARG A 355 11.15 16.76 -14.28
C ARG A 355 11.77 17.86 -15.13
N GLU A 356 11.69 17.75 -16.45
CA GLU A 356 12.21 18.78 -17.36
C GLU A 356 11.35 20.05 -17.27
N ILE A 357 10.03 19.86 -17.25
CA ILE A 357 9.07 20.95 -17.10
C ILE A 357 9.19 21.57 -15.70
N GLU A 358 9.28 20.76 -14.64
CA GLU A 358 9.48 21.30 -13.29
C GLU A 358 10.73 22.19 -13.25
N LYS A 359 11.85 21.71 -13.79
CA LYS A 359 13.10 22.48 -13.86
C LYS A 359 12.91 23.78 -14.64
N GLN A 360 12.28 23.73 -15.82
CA GLN A 360 11.96 24.92 -16.62
C GLN A 360 11.17 25.95 -15.79
N LEU A 361 10.09 25.52 -15.13
CA LEU A 361 9.24 26.41 -14.34
C LEU A 361 10.01 27.05 -13.17
N ARG A 362 10.88 26.28 -12.50
CA ARG A 362 11.74 26.82 -11.44
C ARG A 362 12.74 27.83 -11.97
N GLU A 363 13.35 27.58 -13.13
CA GLU A 363 14.27 28.52 -13.80
C GLU A 363 13.57 29.82 -14.23
N MET A 364 12.28 29.76 -14.59
CA MET A 364 11.44 30.92 -14.85
C MET A 364 11.09 31.73 -13.59
N GLY A 365 11.39 31.21 -12.39
CA GLY A 365 11.10 31.87 -11.12
C GLY A 365 9.73 31.53 -10.53
N VAL A 366 9.05 30.49 -11.02
CA VAL A 366 7.76 30.04 -10.48
C VAL A 366 7.95 29.47 -9.07
N ARG A 367 7.31 30.11 -8.09
CA ARG A 367 7.40 29.75 -6.66
C ARG A 367 6.23 28.90 -6.16
N ASN A 368 5.17 28.79 -6.95
CA ASN A 368 4.00 27.99 -6.64
C ASN A 368 4.36 26.51 -6.37
N PRO A 369 3.51 25.79 -5.63
CA PRO A 369 3.58 24.33 -5.56
C PRO A 369 3.52 23.73 -6.97
N ILE A 370 4.42 22.81 -7.26
CA ILE A 370 4.45 22.05 -8.51
C ILE A 370 4.22 20.60 -8.15
N GLU A 371 3.22 19.99 -8.78
CA GLU A 371 2.81 18.61 -8.58
C GLU A 371 2.80 17.87 -9.92
N PHE A 372 2.88 16.55 -9.86
CA PHE A 372 2.74 15.71 -11.04
C PHE A 372 1.35 15.09 -11.07
N PHE A 373 0.72 15.10 -12.24
CA PHE A 373 -0.50 14.37 -12.48
C PHE A 373 -0.21 13.17 -13.39
N ASN A 374 -0.80 12.01 -13.12
CA ASN A 374 -0.61 10.82 -13.95
C ASN A 374 -1.93 10.10 -14.18
N ASP A 375 -2.15 9.68 -15.42
CA ASP A 375 -3.40 9.12 -15.91
C ASP A 375 -3.33 7.60 -16.16
N GLU A 376 -2.35 6.88 -15.59
CA GLU A 376 -2.25 5.42 -15.74
C GLU A 376 -3.41 4.70 -15.03
N TYR A 377 -3.80 5.21 -13.86
CA TYR A 377 -4.83 4.62 -13.01
C TYR A 377 -6.05 5.54 -12.81
N MET A 378 -6.52 6.20 -13.88
CA MET A 378 -7.72 7.06 -13.84
C MET A 378 -8.92 6.37 -13.18
N PRO A 379 -9.84 7.02 -12.46
CA PRO A 379 -11.00 6.37 -11.83
C PRO A 379 -11.95 5.71 -12.83
N THR A 380 -12.00 6.21 -14.06
CA THR A 380 -12.80 5.67 -15.16
C THR A 380 -11.99 5.76 -16.45
N TYR A 381 -12.05 4.73 -17.31
CA TYR A 381 -11.41 4.79 -18.62
C TYR A 381 -12.36 5.41 -19.64
N TYR A 382 -11.82 6.37 -20.39
CA TYR A 382 -12.45 6.91 -21.59
C TYR A 382 -11.60 6.48 -22.78
N PHE A 383 -12.15 5.68 -23.69
CA PHE A 383 -11.39 5.06 -24.79
C PHE A 383 -11.13 5.98 -25.99
N GLU A 384 -11.62 7.21 -25.96
CA GLU A 384 -11.37 8.22 -26.99
C GLU A 384 -9.98 8.85 -26.81
N ARG A 385 -9.00 8.39 -27.58
CA ARG A 385 -7.70 9.06 -27.70
C ARG A 385 -7.76 10.13 -28.78
N LEU A 386 -7.03 11.24 -28.60
CA LEU A 386 -6.73 12.16 -29.70
C LEU A 386 -5.94 11.41 -30.78
N GLU A 387 -6.31 11.58 -32.05
CA GLU A 387 -5.52 11.07 -33.17
C GLU A 387 -4.09 11.65 -33.10
N GLY A 388 -3.08 10.76 -33.04
CA GLY A 388 -1.66 11.12 -33.13
C GLY A 388 -0.81 11.02 -31.85
N GLY A 389 -1.34 10.54 -30.72
CA GLY A 389 -0.52 10.25 -29.53
C GLY A 389 -0.14 8.77 -29.44
N LYS A 390 1.14 8.44 -29.66
CA LYS A 390 1.71 7.14 -29.26
C LYS A 390 1.86 7.07 -27.75
#